data_AF-A0A3N2MHE2-F1
#
_entry.id   AF-A0A3N2MHE2-F1
#
_cell.length_a   1.000
_cell.length_b   1.000
_cell.length_c   1.000
_cell.angle_alpha   90.00
_cell.angle_beta   90.00
_cell.angle_gamma   90.00
#
_symmetry.space_group_name_H-M   'P 1'
#
loop_
_entity.id
_entity.type
_entity.pdbx_description
1 polymer ?
#
loop_
_entity_poly.entity_id
_entity_poly.type
_entity_poly.pdbx_seq_one_letter_code
_entity_poly.pdbx_strand_id
1 'polypeptide(L)'
;MPEFVQIEKSELEEIFSRMSYLKKVFITFFERVRNKEPDDWLTLQELCELLHISESKARSLKKSGRIGFIKSGKGSMFLAGDAFGLLERVEAVPRNGNNIYP
;
A
#
# COMPACT_ATOMS: atom_id res chain seq x y z
N MET A 1 -13.75 19.76 32.10
CA MET A 1 -12.89 19.13 33.13
C MET A 1 -11.97 18.17 32.40
N PRO A 2 -10.66 18.15 32.69
CA PRO A 2 -9.77 17.14 32.11
C PRO A 2 -10.18 15.74 32.59
N GLU A 3 -10.24 14.80 31.65
CA GLU A 3 -10.53 13.39 31.89
C GLU A 3 -9.20 12.62 31.88
N PHE A 4 -8.97 11.79 32.88
CA PHE A 4 -7.73 11.04 33.03
C PHE A 4 -7.97 9.55 32.76
N VAL A 5 -7.13 8.98 31.91
CA VAL A 5 -7.12 7.55 31.60
C VAL A 5 -5.84 6.95 32.20
N GLN A 6 -5.99 5.89 33.01
CA GLN A 6 -4.86 5.11 33.51
C GLN A 6 -4.50 4.02 32.49
N ILE A 7 -3.21 3.89 32.21
CA ILE A 7 -2.64 2.88 31.32
C ILE A 7 -1.39 2.31 31.96
N GLU A 8 -1.14 1.01 31.76
CA GLU A 8 0.11 0.42 32.19
C GLU A 8 1.28 1.02 31.38
N LYS A 9 2.41 1.25 32.04
CA LYS A 9 3.59 1.85 31.37
C LYS A 9 4.06 0.99 30.19
N SER A 10 4.03 -0.33 30.34
CA SER A 10 4.34 -1.32 29.30
C SER A 10 3.47 -1.17 28.07
N GLU A 11 2.16 -1.01 28.26
CA GLU A 11 1.21 -0.80 27.14
C GLU A 11 1.47 0.51 26.43
N LEU A 12 1.74 1.60 27.18
CA LEU A 12 2.07 2.89 26.59
C LEU A 12 3.37 2.83 25.76
N GLU A 13 4.39 2.15 26.26
CA GLU A 13 5.65 1.94 25.54
C GLU A 13 5.44 1.10 24.27
N GLU A 14 4.58 0.09 24.32
CA GLU A 14 4.22 -0.71 23.15
C GLU A 14 3.48 0.12 22.10
N ILE A 15 2.54 0.97 22.50
CA ILE A 15 1.84 1.91 21.60
C ILE A 15 2.86 2.82 20.90
N PHE A 16 3.82 3.39 21.64
CA PHE A 16 4.87 4.22 21.04
C PHE A 16 5.78 3.44 20.10
N SER A 17 6.12 2.19 20.44
CA SER A 17 6.90 1.31 19.57
C SER A 17 6.18 1.04 18.25
N ARG A 18 4.89 0.68 18.31
CA ARG A 18 4.04 0.45 17.13
C ARG A 18 3.89 1.73 16.29
N MET A 19 3.73 2.89 16.92
CA MET A 19 3.65 4.16 16.19
C MET A 19 4.97 4.57 15.54
N SER A 20 6.10 4.31 16.20
CA SER A 20 7.43 4.53 15.62
C SER A 20 7.65 3.64 14.40
N TYR A 21 7.24 2.36 14.48
CA TYR A 21 7.26 1.45 13.34
C TYR A 21 6.37 1.96 12.20
N LEU A 22 5.13 2.34 12.50
CA LEU A 22 4.19 2.86 11.51
C LEU A 22 4.76 4.09 10.79
N LYS A 23 5.33 5.04 11.53
CA LYS A 23 5.99 6.22 10.97
C LYS A 23 7.12 5.84 10.01
N LYS A 24 7.95 4.85 10.35
CA LYS A 24 9.02 4.36 9.46
C LYS A 24 8.47 3.76 8.17
N VAL A 25 7.40 2.97 8.27
CA VAL A 25 6.73 2.38 7.10
C VAL A 25 6.16 3.49 6.20
N PHE A 26 5.48 4.47 6.76
CA PHE A 26 4.93 5.60 6.01
C PHE A 26 6.00 6.43 5.29
N ILE A 27 7.10 6.77 5.98
CA ILE A 27 8.21 7.52 5.35
C ILE A 27 8.82 6.70 4.21
N THR A 28 9.08 5.42 4.43
CA THR A 28 9.66 4.53 3.41
C THR A 28 8.74 4.41 2.20
N PHE A 29 7.44 4.29 2.43
CA PHE A 29 6.45 4.29 1.36
C PHE A 29 6.49 5.62 0.62
N PHE A 30 6.33 6.75 1.32
CA PHE A 30 6.36 8.10 0.74
C PHE A 30 7.59 8.33 -0.15
N GLU A 31 8.80 8.00 0.33
CA GLU A 31 10.03 8.16 -0.46
C GLU A 31 10.05 7.31 -1.73
N ARG A 32 9.38 6.14 -1.73
CA ARG A 32 9.27 5.27 -2.92
C ARG A 32 8.26 5.77 -3.94
N VAL A 33 7.25 6.52 -3.50
CA VAL A 33 6.19 7.07 -4.38
C VAL A 33 6.41 8.50 -4.80
N ARG A 34 7.12 9.33 -4.01
CA ARG A 34 7.18 10.78 -4.22
C ARG A 34 7.81 11.24 -5.53
N ASN A 35 8.55 10.36 -6.20
CA ASN A 35 9.19 10.63 -7.49
C ASN A 35 8.56 9.82 -8.65
N LYS A 36 7.40 9.19 -8.42
CA LYS A 36 6.70 8.39 -9.44
C LYS A 36 5.40 9.08 -9.84
N GLU A 37 5.39 9.63 -11.03
CA GLU A 37 4.17 10.16 -11.66
C GLU A 37 3.30 9.00 -12.15
N PRO A 38 1.96 9.17 -12.22
CA PRO A 38 1.06 8.12 -12.72
C PRO A 38 1.41 7.61 -14.13
N ASP A 39 2.06 8.44 -14.95
CA ASP A 39 2.44 8.10 -16.32
C ASP A 39 3.79 7.35 -16.41
N ASP A 40 4.48 7.16 -15.28
CA ASP A 40 5.76 6.46 -15.26
C ASP A 40 5.60 4.96 -15.49
N TRP A 41 6.59 4.38 -16.19
CA TRP A 41 6.67 2.94 -16.41
C TRP A 41 7.51 2.27 -15.32
N LEU A 42 6.89 1.30 -14.63
CA LEU A 42 7.51 0.51 -13.58
C LEU A 42 7.97 -0.84 -14.12
N THR A 43 9.16 -1.25 -13.72
CA THR A 43 9.61 -2.65 -13.84
C THR A 43 8.81 -3.56 -12.91
N LEU A 44 8.91 -4.88 -13.11
CA LEU A 44 8.28 -5.86 -12.21
C LEU A 44 8.75 -5.69 -10.75
N GLN A 45 10.04 -5.38 -10.55
CA GLN A 45 10.58 -5.17 -9.21
C GLN A 45 9.97 -3.93 -8.56
N GLU A 46 9.96 -2.79 -9.28
CA GLU A 46 9.37 -1.55 -8.78
C GLU A 46 7.87 -1.67 -8.51
N LEU A 47 7.14 -2.45 -9.31
CA LEU A 47 5.74 -2.79 -9.05
C LEU A 47 5.59 -3.58 -7.74
N CYS A 48 6.44 -4.58 -7.51
CA CYS A 48 6.41 -5.38 -6.29
C CYS A 48 6.73 -4.54 -5.05
N GLU A 49 7.72 -3.65 -5.15
CA GLU A 49 8.10 -2.72 -4.10
C GLU A 49 6.99 -1.69 -3.81
N LEU A 50 6.31 -1.20 -4.85
CA LEU A 50 5.23 -0.24 -4.74
C LEU A 50 3.97 -0.85 -4.10
N LEU A 51 3.55 -2.02 -4.58
CA LEU A 51 2.35 -2.71 -4.08
C LEU A 51 2.63 -3.52 -2.80
N HIS A 52 3.89 -3.61 -2.38
CA HIS A 52 4.34 -4.43 -1.26
C HIS A 52 3.88 -5.90 -1.39
N ILE A 53 4.07 -6.50 -2.57
CA ILE A 53 3.69 -7.87 -2.91
C ILE A 53 4.88 -8.69 -3.42
N SER A 54 4.75 -10.01 -3.39
CA SER A 54 5.72 -10.91 -4.01
C SER A 54 5.63 -10.88 -5.54
N GLU A 55 6.73 -11.25 -6.22
CA GLU A 55 6.72 -11.46 -7.68
C GLU A 55 5.66 -12.47 -8.13
N SER A 56 5.43 -13.53 -7.36
CA SER A 56 4.41 -14.54 -7.68
C SER A 56 3.02 -13.91 -7.73
N LYS A 57 2.71 -13.00 -6.80
CA LYS A 57 1.46 -12.25 -6.77
C LYS A 57 1.38 -11.26 -7.93
N ALA A 58 2.45 -10.52 -8.21
CA ALA A 58 2.50 -9.60 -9.36
C ALA A 58 2.27 -10.33 -10.70
N ARG A 59 2.89 -11.51 -10.87
CA ARG A 59 2.66 -12.38 -12.05
C ARG A 59 1.23 -12.89 -12.12
N SER A 60 0.59 -13.18 -10.98
CA SER A 60 -0.83 -13.56 -10.92
C SER A 60 -1.75 -12.40 -11.33
N LEU A 61 -1.50 -11.17 -10.87
CA LEU A 61 -2.25 -9.97 -11.27
C LEU A 61 -2.17 -9.76 -12.79
N LYS A 62 -0.96 -9.89 -13.34
CA LYS A 62 -0.74 -9.84 -14.79
C LYS A 62 -1.49 -10.93 -15.53
N LYS A 63 -1.36 -12.20 -15.12
CA LYS A 63 -2.03 -13.35 -15.77
C LYS A 63 -3.55 -13.25 -15.73
N SER A 64 -4.10 -12.69 -14.66
CA SER A 64 -5.54 -12.48 -14.48
C SER A 64 -6.08 -11.22 -15.16
N GLY A 65 -5.22 -10.42 -15.81
CA GLY A 65 -5.63 -9.16 -16.46
C GLY A 65 -6.01 -8.05 -15.48
N ARG A 66 -5.68 -8.19 -14.19
CA ARG A 66 -6.01 -7.18 -13.16
C ARG A 66 -5.09 -5.97 -13.19
N ILE A 67 -4.01 -6.03 -13.97
CA ILE A 67 -3.09 -4.93 -14.20
C ILE A 67 -2.65 -4.91 -15.68
N GLY A 68 -2.65 -3.73 -16.29
CA GLY A 68 -2.13 -3.51 -17.64
C GLY A 68 -0.61 -3.67 -17.68
N PHE A 69 -0.08 -4.11 -18.82
CA PHE A 69 1.36 -4.16 -19.01
C PHE A 69 1.74 -4.02 -20.49
N ILE A 70 2.94 -3.51 -20.73
CA ILE A 70 3.58 -3.53 -22.04
C ILE A 70 4.78 -4.47 -22.03
N LYS A 71 5.15 -4.97 -23.20
CA LYS A 71 6.39 -5.75 -23.39
C LYS A 71 7.55 -4.78 -23.62
N SER A 72 8.62 -4.94 -22.84
CA SER A 72 9.89 -4.23 -23.06
C SER A 72 11.00 -5.27 -23.10
N GLY A 73 11.43 -5.63 -24.30
CA GLY A 73 12.37 -6.73 -24.54
C GLY A 73 11.89 -8.06 -23.93
N LYS A 74 12.72 -8.65 -23.05
CA LYS A 74 12.38 -9.88 -22.31
C LYS A 74 11.48 -9.62 -21.10
N GLY A 75 11.28 -8.37 -20.71
CA GLY A 75 10.55 -7.94 -19.52
C GLY A 75 9.11 -7.54 -19.76
N SER A 76 8.45 -7.08 -18.70
CA SER A 76 7.16 -6.40 -18.75
C SER A 76 7.27 -5.12 -17.93
N MET A 77 6.69 -4.04 -18.45
CA MET A 77 6.57 -2.77 -17.73
C MET A 77 5.10 -2.50 -17.45
N PHE A 78 4.84 -1.81 -16.34
CA PHE A 78 3.51 -1.55 -15.79
C PHE A 78 3.35 -0.05 -15.60
N LEU A 79 2.18 0.50 -15.89
CA LEU A 79 1.94 1.91 -15.66
C LEU A 79 1.81 2.17 -14.15
N ALA A 80 2.46 3.21 -13.63
CA ALA A 80 2.37 3.55 -12.21
C ALA A 80 0.93 3.88 -11.79
N GLY A 81 0.16 4.55 -12.64
CA GLY A 81 -1.27 4.83 -12.43
C GLY A 81 -2.11 3.57 -12.22
N ASP A 82 -1.87 2.53 -13.02
CA ASP A 82 -2.54 1.23 -12.85
C ASP A 82 -2.18 0.58 -11.50
N ALA A 83 -0.93 0.73 -11.06
CA ALA A 83 -0.49 0.24 -9.76
C ALA A 83 -1.11 1.05 -8.61
N PHE A 84 -1.21 2.38 -8.72
CA PHE A 84 -1.91 3.21 -7.74
C PHE A 84 -3.38 2.83 -7.61
N GLY A 85 -4.08 2.60 -8.72
CA GLY A 85 -5.47 2.15 -8.70
C GLY A 85 -5.67 0.77 -8.03
N LEU A 86 -4.61 -0.04 -7.90
CA LEU A 86 -4.67 -1.28 -7.12
C LEU A 86 -4.54 -1.07 -5.62
N LEU A 87 -3.84 -0.02 -5.18
CA LEU A 87 -3.76 0.37 -3.76
C LEU A 87 -5.13 0.83 -3.26
N GLU A 88 -5.83 1.66 -4.03
CA GLU A 88 -7.18 2.16 -3.70
C GLU A 88 -8.21 1.02 -3.52
N ARG A 89 -8.05 -0.08 -4.26
CA ARG A 89 -8.93 -1.25 -4.17
C ARG A 89 -8.71 -2.09 -2.91
N VAL A 90 -7.58 -1.94 -2.21
CA VAL A 90 -7.35 -2.63 -0.93
C VAL A 90 -8.09 -1.92 0.21
N GLU A 91 -8.35 -0.61 0.09
CA GLU A 91 -9.11 0.18 1.08
C GLU A 91 -10.63 0.13 0.88
N ALA A 92 -11.10 -0.36 -0.26
CA ALA A 92 -12.53 -0.62 -0.47
C ALA A 92 -12.97 -1.86 0.33
N VAL A 93 -13.14 -1.69 1.64
CA VAL A 93 -13.97 -2.57 2.46
C VAL A 93 -15.30 -2.73 1.71
N PRO A 94 -15.80 -3.96 1.48
CA PRO A 94 -17.11 -4.13 0.90
C PRO A 94 -18.09 -3.33 1.76
N ARG A 95 -18.80 -2.36 1.15
CA ARG A 95 -19.91 -1.65 1.79
C ARG A 95 -21.01 -2.66 2.06
N ASN A 96 -20.87 -3.47 3.11
CA ASN A 96 -21.99 -4.14 3.74
C ASN A 96 -22.82 -3.03 4.38
N GLY A 97 -23.95 -2.75 3.75
CA GLY A 97 -24.83 -1.64 4.09
C GLY A 97 -25.47 -1.79 5.46
N ASN A 98 -24.73 -1.44 6.50
CA ASN A 98 -25.27 -1.08 7.80
C ASN A 98 -24.49 0.15 8.31
N ASN A 99 -24.93 1.33 7.87
CA ASN A 99 -24.62 2.58 8.55
C ASN A 99 -25.34 2.55 9.90
N ILE A 100 -24.59 2.29 10.96
CA ILE A 100 -24.89 2.68 12.32
C ILE A 100 -23.53 3.21 12.81
N TYR A 101 -23.32 4.53 12.89
CA TYR A 101 -23.73 5.45 13.95
C TYR A 101 -23.43 6.92 13.51
N PRO A 102 -23.76 7.90 14.35
CA PRO A 102 -24.87 8.85 14.27
C PRO A 102 -24.70 9.99 13.24
#